data_AF-A0A5N4CK86-F1
#
_entry.id   AF-A0A5N4CK86-F1
#
_cell.length_a   1.000
_cell.length_b   1.000
_cell.length_c   1.000
_cell.angle_alpha   90.00
_cell.angle_beta   90.00
_cell.angle_gamma   90.00
#
_symmetry.space_group_name_H-M   'P 1'
#
loop_
_entity.id
_entity.type
_entity.pdbx_description
1 polymer ?
#
loop_
_entity_poly.entity_id
_entity_poly.type
_entity_poly.pdbx_seq_one_letter_code
_entity_poly.pdbx_strand_id
1 'polypeptide(L)'
;VARPSAAAMGSEDHGAQNPSCKIMTFRPTMEEFKDFNKYVAYIESQGAHRAGLAKVIPPKEWKPRQTYDDIDDVVIPAPIQQVVTGQSGLFTQYNIQKKAMTVGEYRRLANSEKYVGPGARERSHTCRGKPVPGVCYHSASAFSRAVPSPGQRVSEQSPTLGDPAGTLSPAMLSELFVPRYCTPRHQDFDDLERKYWKNLTFVSPIYGADISGSLYDDDVAQWNIGNLRTILDMVERECGTIIEGVNTPYLYFGMWKTTFAWHTEDMDLYSINYLHFGEPKSW
;
A
#
# COMPACT_ATOMS: atom_id res chain seq x y z
N VAL A 1 -54.80 44.16 -13.53
CA VAL A 1 -54.44 42.76 -13.83
C VAL A 1 -53.13 42.44 -13.13
N ALA A 2 -53.08 41.39 -12.30
CA ALA A 2 -51.85 41.03 -11.58
C ALA A 2 -50.87 40.28 -12.50
N ARG A 3 -49.56 40.45 -12.28
CA ARG A 3 -48.55 39.50 -12.77
C ARG A 3 -48.54 38.29 -11.83
N PRO A 4 -48.45 37.04 -12.34
CA PRO A 4 -48.30 35.88 -11.47
C PRO A 4 -46.95 35.91 -10.75
N SER A 5 -46.94 35.49 -9.48
CA SER A 5 -45.69 35.24 -8.76
C SER A 5 -45.02 34.00 -9.35
N ALA A 6 -43.70 34.05 -9.55
CA ALA A 6 -42.95 32.83 -9.86
C ALA A 6 -42.94 31.94 -8.61
N ALA A 7 -43.54 30.75 -8.71
CA ALA A 7 -43.47 29.77 -7.65
C ALA A 7 -42.01 29.34 -7.49
N ALA A 8 -41.44 29.56 -6.30
CA ALA A 8 -40.15 28.98 -5.96
C ALA A 8 -40.31 27.46 -5.91
N MET A 9 -39.83 26.76 -6.93
CA MET A 9 -39.58 25.33 -6.81
C MET A 9 -38.52 25.15 -5.74
N GLY A 10 -38.92 24.61 -4.59
CA GLY A 10 -37.96 24.29 -3.54
C GLY A 10 -36.99 23.25 -4.07
N SER A 11 -35.72 23.63 -4.23
CA SER A 11 -34.64 22.66 -4.29
C SER A 11 -34.69 21.86 -2.99
N GLU A 12 -34.97 20.57 -3.07
CA GLU A 12 -34.89 19.70 -1.90
C GLU A 12 -33.43 19.71 -1.40
N ASP A 13 -33.20 20.33 -0.24
CA ASP A 13 -31.88 20.38 0.38
C ASP A 13 -31.56 18.98 0.92
N HIS A 14 -31.04 18.14 0.04
CA HIS A 14 -30.42 16.86 0.36
C HIS A 14 -29.13 17.13 1.15
N GLY A 15 -29.31 17.46 2.43
CA GLY A 15 -28.28 18.00 3.33
C GLY A 15 -26.94 17.30 3.15
N ALA A 16 -25.93 18.07 2.75
CA ALA A 16 -24.74 17.56 2.06
C ALA A 16 -24.08 16.38 2.78
N GLN A 17 -24.05 15.23 2.10
CA GLN A 17 -23.53 13.95 2.60
C GLN A 17 -22.11 14.08 3.18
N ASN A 18 -21.81 13.33 4.23
CA ASN A 18 -20.58 13.46 5.04
C ASN A 18 -20.30 14.91 5.53
N PRO A 19 -21.23 15.57 6.26
CA PRO A 19 -21.09 16.97 6.67
C PRO A 19 -19.94 17.22 7.65
N SER A 20 -19.44 16.17 8.32
CA SER A 20 -18.31 16.21 9.24
C SER A 20 -16.95 15.88 8.60
N CYS A 21 -16.92 15.68 7.27
CA CYS A 21 -15.73 15.40 6.47
C CYS A 21 -14.86 14.26 7.06
N LYS A 22 -15.49 13.18 7.52
CA LYS A 22 -14.78 12.03 8.12
C LYS A 22 -14.40 11.00 7.06
N ILE A 23 -13.24 10.38 7.24
CA ILE A 23 -12.75 9.27 6.41
C ILE A 23 -13.78 8.13 6.47
N MET A 24 -14.31 7.76 5.31
CA MET A 24 -15.33 6.72 5.18
C MET A 24 -14.69 5.37 4.89
N THR A 25 -15.31 4.27 5.36
CA THR A 25 -14.86 2.90 5.07
C THR A 25 -15.96 2.12 4.35
N PHE A 26 -15.68 1.69 3.12
CA PHE A 26 -16.58 0.96 2.24
C PHE A 26 -16.23 -0.53 2.16
N ARG A 27 -17.22 -1.36 1.84
CA ARG A 27 -17.15 -2.82 1.82
C ARG A 27 -17.98 -3.40 0.66
N PRO A 28 -17.55 -3.20 -0.60
CA PRO A 28 -18.29 -3.68 -1.76
C PRO A 28 -18.48 -5.19 -1.76
N THR A 29 -19.62 -5.63 -2.30
CA THR A 29 -19.80 -7.00 -2.82
C THR A 29 -18.95 -7.22 -4.07
N MET A 30 -18.72 -8.49 -4.44
CA MET A 30 -17.98 -8.81 -5.67
C MET A 30 -18.69 -8.35 -6.97
N GLU A 31 -19.98 -8.00 -6.93
CA GLU A 31 -20.66 -7.37 -8.06
C GLU A 31 -20.32 -5.87 -8.18
N GLU A 32 -20.40 -5.14 -7.07
CA GLU A 32 -20.03 -3.72 -7.01
C GLU A 32 -18.54 -3.50 -7.27
N PHE A 33 -17.70 -4.45 -6.87
CA PHE A 33 -16.24 -4.40 -7.05
C PHE A 33 -15.78 -4.64 -8.51
N LYS A 34 -16.67 -5.04 -9.44
CA LYS A 34 -16.27 -5.25 -10.85
C LYS A 34 -15.90 -3.97 -11.59
N ASP A 35 -16.54 -2.85 -11.25
CA ASP A 35 -16.44 -1.58 -11.97
C ASP A 35 -15.87 -0.50 -11.05
N PHE A 36 -14.56 -0.25 -11.18
CA PHE A 36 -13.83 0.74 -10.40
C PHE A 36 -14.43 2.15 -10.55
N ASN A 37 -14.61 2.63 -11.79
CA ASN A 37 -15.09 3.98 -12.07
C ASN A 37 -16.49 4.21 -11.48
N LYS A 38 -17.40 3.23 -11.66
CA LYS A 38 -18.75 3.29 -11.08
C LYS A 38 -18.72 3.27 -9.55
N TYR A 39 -17.80 2.52 -8.94
CA TYR A 39 -17.68 2.50 -7.48
C TYR A 39 -17.06 3.77 -6.91
N VAL A 40 -16.13 4.42 -7.63
CA VAL A 40 -15.62 5.76 -7.28
C VAL A 40 -16.77 6.76 -7.27
N ALA A 41 -17.54 6.86 -8.36
CA ALA A 41 -18.72 7.73 -8.42
C ALA A 41 -19.76 7.42 -7.33
N TYR A 42 -19.92 6.14 -6.95
CA TYR A 42 -20.75 5.75 -5.82
C TYR A 42 -20.21 6.31 -4.49
N ILE A 43 -18.94 6.08 -4.12
CA ILE A 43 -18.42 6.58 -2.83
C ILE A 43 -18.43 8.12 -2.76
N GLU A 44 -18.28 8.79 -3.89
CA GLU A 44 -18.43 10.25 -4.00
C GLU A 44 -19.85 10.72 -3.76
N SER A 45 -20.87 10.01 -4.26
CA SER A 45 -22.28 10.30 -3.95
C SER A 45 -22.60 10.18 -2.45
N GLN A 46 -21.81 9.38 -1.70
CA GLN A 46 -21.91 9.26 -0.24
C GLN A 46 -21.07 10.32 0.51
N GLY A 47 -20.41 11.25 -0.19
CA GLY A 47 -19.61 12.32 0.38
C GLY A 47 -18.18 11.94 0.77
N ALA A 48 -17.63 10.83 0.25
CA ALA A 48 -16.30 10.36 0.63
C ALA A 48 -15.17 11.35 0.30
N HIS A 49 -15.23 11.98 -0.88
CA HIS A 49 -14.24 12.96 -1.36
C HIS A 49 -14.02 14.13 -0.39
N ARG A 50 -15.05 14.50 0.41
CA ARG A 50 -15.00 15.61 1.36
C ARG A 50 -13.98 15.43 2.48
N ALA A 51 -13.54 14.20 2.73
CA ALA A 51 -12.53 13.87 3.73
C ALA A 51 -11.09 13.85 3.18
N GLY A 52 -10.90 14.01 1.86
CA GLY A 52 -9.61 13.83 1.18
C GLY A 52 -9.12 12.39 1.10
N LEU A 53 -9.63 11.47 1.93
CA LEU A 53 -9.25 10.07 1.95
C LEU A 53 -10.46 9.17 2.25
N ALA A 54 -10.51 8.01 1.59
CA ALA A 54 -11.51 6.96 1.80
C ALA A 54 -10.83 5.58 1.81
N LYS A 55 -11.37 4.65 2.61
CA LYS A 55 -10.88 3.27 2.68
C LYS A 55 -11.88 2.33 2.02
N VAL A 56 -11.41 1.50 1.09
CA VAL A 56 -12.20 0.41 0.52
C VAL A 56 -11.60 -0.92 1.00
N ILE A 57 -12.44 -1.79 1.55
CA ILE A 57 -12.04 -3.15 1.96
C ILE A 57 -12.67 -4.11 0.94
N PRO A 58 -11.87 -4.78 0.09
CA PRO A 58 -12.39 -5.60 -1.01
C PRO A 58 -13.14 -6.84 -0.52
N PRO A 59 -13.89 -7.52 -1.42
CA PRO A 59 -14.47 -8.84 -1.16
C PRO A 59 -13.40 -9.83 -0.67
N LYS A 60 -13.76 -10.74 0.24
CA LYS A 60 -12.82 -11.68 0.88
C LYS A 60 -12.31 -12.76 -0.09
N GLU A 61 -13.10 -13.02 -1.12
CA GLU A 61 -12.85 -13.92 -2.23
C GLU A 61 -11.87 -13.33 -3.26
N TRP A 62 -11.74 -12.00 -3.32
CA TRP A 62 -10.82 -11.34 -4.25
C TRP A 62 -9.40 -11.28 -3.70
N LYS A 63 -8.43 -11.58 -4.56
CA LYS A 63 -7.00 -11.41 -4.32
C LYS A 63 -6.36 -10.86 -5.59
N PRO A 64 -5.39 -9.93 -5.49
CA PRO A 64 -4.62 -9.48 -6.64
C PRO A 64 -3.38 -10.34 -6.92
N ARG A 65 -2.98 -11.22 -5.99
CA ARG A 65 -1.87 -12.16 -6.17
C ARG A 65 -2.14 -13.50 -5.47
N GLN A 66 -1.69 -14.61 -6.04
CA GLN A 66 -1.82 -15.93 -5.40
C GLN A 66 -0.82 -16.14 -4.25
N THR A 67 0.46 -15.79 -4.44
CA THR A 67 1.49 -15.76 -3.39
C THR A 67 2.48 -14.62 -3.60
N TYR A 68 3.25 -14.27 -2.55
CA TYR A 68 4.32 -13.27 -2.56
C TYR A 68 5.69 -13.89 -2.20
N ASP A 69 5.84 -15.21 -2.29
CA ASP A 69 7.11 -15.90 -1.98
C ASP A 69 8.18 -15.69 -3.07
N ASP A 70 7.79 -15.19 -4.24
CA ASP A 70 8.59 -14.99 -5.44
C ASP A 70 9.26 -13.60 -5.55
N ILE A 71 8.88 -12.65 -4.69
CA ILE A 71 9.29 -11.24 -4.82
C ILE A 71 10.71 -10.94 -4.30
N ASP A 72 11.40 -11.89 -3.66
CA ASP A 72 12.65 -11.61 -2.92
C ASP A 72 13.81 -11.16 -3.81
N ASP A 73 13.79 -11.55 -5.08
CA ASP A 73 14.79 -11.17 -6.09
C ASP A 73 14.44 -9.87 -6.83
N VAL A 74 13.27 -9.28 -6.57
CA VAL A 74 12.91 -7.95 -7.11
C VAL A 74 13.91 -6.92 -6.62
N VAL A 75 14.48 -6.15 -7.54
CA VAL A 75 15.48 -5.12 -7.24
C VAL A 75 14.82 -3.81 -6.87
N ILE A 76 15.22 -3.24 -5.73
CA ILE A 76 14.94 -1.85 -5.37
C ILE A 76 16.14 -1.03 -5.89
N PRO A 77 16.00 -0.23 -6.97
CA PRO A 77 17.14 0.37 -7.66
C PRO A 77 17.73 1.60 -6.92
N ALA A 78 16.89 2.39 -6.26
CA ALA A 78 17.28 3.64 -5.61
C ALA A 78 16.69 3.81 -4.19
N PRO A 79 16.91 2.86 -3.26
CA PRO A 79 16.35 2.95 -1.91
C PRO A 79 16.88 4.20 -1.17
N ILE A 80 15.99 4.95 -0.51
CA ILE A 80 16.30 6.25 0.10
C ILE A 80 16.36 6.16 1.63
N GLN A 81 17.49 6.57 2.22
CA GLN A 81 17.59 6.77 3.67
C GLN A 81 16.98 8.12 4.05
N GLN A 82 15.97 8.10 4.92
CA GLN A 82 15.21 9.30 5.29
C GLN A 82 15.81 9.92 6.56
N VAL A 83 16.55 11.03 6.39
CA VAL A 83 17.12 11.81 7.49
C VAL A 83 16.12 12.88 7.88
N VAL A 84 15.61 12.82 9.12
CA VAL A 84 14.63 13.78 9.63
C VAL A 84 15.28 14.70 10.66
N THR A 85 15.07 16.01 10.51
CA THR A 85 15.53 17.05 11.44
C THR A 85 14.35 17.91 11.87
N GLY A 86 14.22 18.19 13.17
CA GLY A 86 13.13 19.00 13.70
C GLY A 86 12.82 18.67 15.16
N GLN A 87 11.78 19.30 15.69
CA GLN A 87 11.33 19.16 17.08
C GLN A 87 9.88 19.67 17.25
N SER A 88 9.24 19.30 18.36
CA SER A 88 7.92 19.81 18.77
C SER A 88 6.82 19.69 17.71
N GLY A 89 6.84 18.62 16.91
CA GLY A 89 5.86 18.33 15.86
C GLY A 89 6.20 18.88 14.48
N LEU A 90 7.17 19.80 14.36
CA LEU A 90 7.62 20.35 13.08
C LEU A 90 8.95 19.71 12.66
N PHE A 91 8.97 19.10 11.47
CA PHE A 91 10.10 18.34 10.96
C PHE A 91 10.30 18.54 9.45
N THR A 92 11.57 18.48 9.03
CA THR A 92 12.00 18.44 7.62
C THR A 92 12.67 17.10 7.35
N GLN A 93 12.34 16.46 6.22
CA GLN A 93 12.95 15.22 5.77
C GLN A 93 13.89 15.48 4.59
N TYR A 94 15.05 14.82 4.60
CA TYR A 94 16.02 14.79 3.51
C TYR A 94 16.28 13.34 3.09
N ASN A 95 16.23 13.06 1.79
CA ASN A 95 16.43 11.72 1.24
C ASN A 95 17.90 11.54 0.81
N ILE A 96 18.58 10.52 1.35
CA ILE A 96 19.92 10.12 0.93
C ILE A 96 19.83 8.79 0.19
N GLN A 97 19.99 8.81 -1.13
CA GLN A 97 19.98 7.59 -1.96
C GLN A 97 21.07 6.61 -1.50
N LYS A 98 20.72 5.33 -1.47
CA LYS A 98 21.59 4.20 -1.14
C LYS A 98 21.84 3.35 -2.40
N LYS A 99 22.78 2.42 -2.30
CA LYS A 99 22.99 1.42 -3.37
C LYS A 99 21.73 0.55 -3.50
N ALA A 100 21.47 0.09 -4.73
CA ALA A 100 20.43 -0.90 -5.01
C ALA A 100 20.60 -2.16 -4.13
N MET A 101 19.47 -2.80 -3.81
CA MET A 101 19.38 -4.05 -3.03
C MET A 101 18.13 -4.81 -3.44
N THR A 102 18.06 -6.12 -3.21
CA THR A 102 16.83 -6.88 -3.46
C THR A 102 15.80 -6.70 -2.34
N VAL A 103 14.53 -7.04 -2.59
CA VAL A 103 13.48 -7.07 -1.56
C VAL A 103 13.85 -8.04 -0.42
N GLY A 104 14.49 -9.17 -0.71
CA GLY A 104 14.99 -10.11 0.29
C GLY A 104 16.12 -9.54 1.16
N GLU A 105 17.02 -8.72 0.59
CA GLU A 105 18.01 -7.95 1.36
C GLU A 105 17.35 -6.86 2.21
N TYR A 106 16.45 -6.08 1.62
CA TYR A 106 15.69 -5.02 2.28
C TYR A 106 14.85 -5.58 3.46
N ARG A 107 14.20 -6.73 3.29
CA ARG A 107 13.45 -7.42 4.35
C ARG A 107 14.35 -7.88 5.49
N ARG A 108 15.56 -8.36 5.21
CA ARG A 108 16.56 -8.70 6.25
C ARG A 108 17.04 -7.44 6.99
N LEU A 109 17.20 -6.32 6.30
CA LEU A 109 17.57 -5.04 6.89
C LEU A 109 16.47 -4.48 7.80
N ALA A 110 15.22 -4.45 7.33
CA ALA A 110 14.05 -3.97 8.07
C ALA A 110 13.84 -4.73 9.40
N ASN A 111 14.08 -6.04 9.40
CA ASN A 111 13.91 -6.91 10.57
C ASN A 111 15.15 -7.03 11.47
N SER A 112 16.21 -6.27 11.18
CA SER A 112 17.40 -6.21 12.04
C SER A 112 17.15 -5.39 13.31
N GLU A 113 17.88 -5.68 14.39
CA GLU A 113 17.71 -5.02 15.70
C GLU A 113 17.85 -3.49 15.65
N LYS A 114 18.57 -2.97 14.65
CA LYS A 114 18.73 -1.54 14.39
C LYS A 114 17.44 -0.85 13.93
N TYR A 115 16.60 -1.55 13.16
CA TYR A 115 15.43 -0.97 12.48
C TYR A 115 14.10 -1.37 13.13
N VAL A 116 14.01 -2.55 13.77
CA VAL A 116 12.86 -2.94 14.61
C VAL A 116 12.73 -2.08 15.88
N GLY A 117 13.84 -1.48 16.34
CA GLY A 117 13.88 -0.63 17.52
C GLY A 117 14.07 -1.38 18.84
N PRO A 118 14.25 -0.66 19.96
CA PRO A 118 14.57 -1.24 21.26
C PRO A 118 13.41 -2.08 21.82
N GLY A 119 13.74 -3.27 22.34
CA GLY A 119 12.79 -4.17 23.01
C GLY A 119 12.52 -5.50 22.32
N ALA A 120 13.09 -5.77 21.13
CA ALA A 120 12.79 -6.97 20.35
C ALA A 120 13.24 -8.31 20.99
N ARG A 121 14.24 -8.32 21.89
CA ARG A 121 15.05 -9.52 22.18
C ARG A 121 14.74 -10.30 23.46
N GLU A 122 13.87 -9.83 24.36
CA GLU A 122 13.47 -10.63 25.53
C GLU A 122 12.59 -11.81 25.11
N ARG A 123 13.08 -13.04 25.28
CA ARG A 123 12.36 -14.29 24.97
C ARG A 123 11.89 -14.99 26.25
N SER A 124 10.80 -15.75 26.12
CA SER A 124 10.15 -16.62 27.13
C SER A 124 9.70 -15.91 28.43
N HIS A 125 8.44 -15.98 28.86
CA HIS A 125 7.47 -17.07 28.72
C HIS A 125 6.03 -16.61 28.42
N THR A 126 5.24 -17.51 27.82
CA THR A 126 3.76 -17.55 27.85
C THR A 126 2.96 -16.27 27.54
N CYS A 127 2.87 -15.90 26.27
CA CYS A 127 1.76 -15.06 25.77
C CYS A 127 0.77 -15.94 24.97
N ARG A 128 -0.25 -16.52 25.64
CA ARG A 128 -1.37 -17.20 24.97
C ARG A 128 -2.41 -16.19 24.46
N GLY A 129 -1.98 -15.25 23.61
CA GLY A 129 -2.90 -14.46 22.80
C GLY A 129 -3.53 -15.35 21.73
N LYS A 130 -4.85 -15.33 21.59
CA LYS A 130 -5.51 -15.95 20.43
C LYS A 130 -5.17 -15.12 19.17
N PRO A 131 -4.94 -15.74 18.00
CA PRO A 131 -4.81 -14.98 16.76
C PRO A 131 -6.11 -14.23 16.48
N VAL A 132 -6.04 -12.92 16.39
CA VAL A 132 -7.15 -12.09 15.88
C VAL A 132 -7.13 -12.27 14.35
N PRO A 133 -8.25 -12.61 13.69
CA PRO A 133 -8.28 -12.86 12.25
C PRO A 133 -8.19 -11.54 11.46
N GLY A 134 -6.96 -11.03 11.31
CA GLY A 134 -6.61 -9.89 10.47
C GLY A 134 -6.06 -10.31 9.12
N VAL A 135 -6.54 -9.67 8.06
CA VAL A 135 -5.98 -9.76 6.69
C VAL A 135 -4.61 -9.07 6.65
N CYS A 136 -3.69 -9.52 5.80
CA CYS A 136 -2.33 -8.99 5.66
C CYS A 136 -2.26 -7.86 4.61
N TYR A 137 -1.34 -6.88 4.75
CA TYR A 137 -1.33 -5.69 3.85
C TYR A 137 0.04 -4.93 3.67
N HIS A 138 0.51 -4.63 2.42
CA HIS A 138 1.70 -3.80 2.04
C HIS A 138 1.49 -2.93 0.78
N SER A 139 1.98 -1.69 0.77
CA SER A 139 1.62 -0.63 -0.21
C SER A 139 2.12 -0.81 -1.65
N ALA A 140 1.19 -0.76 -2.61
CA ALA A 140 1.39 -0.32 -3.99
C ALA A 140 0.47 0.88 -4.26
N SER A 141 1.00 1.92 -4.93
CA SER A 141 0.21 3.08 -5.39
C SER A 141 0.20 3.12 -6.91
N ALA A 142 -0.88 3.57 -7.53
CA ALA A 142 -0.83 3.89 -8.96
C ALA A 142 -1.90 4.89 -9.43
N PHE A 143 -1.62 5.32 -10.65
CA PHE A 143 -2.49 5.99 -11.60
C PHE A 143 -2.40 5.18 -12.92
N SER A 144 -3.39 5.26 -13.81
CA SER A 144 -3.76 4.15 -14.72
C SER A 144 -3.22 4.20 -16.17
N ARG A 145 -3.15 3.03 -16.86
CA ARG A 145 -2.15 2.66 -17.89
C ARG A 145 -2.65 1.67 -18.98
N ALA A 146 -1.86 1.43 -20.04
CA ALA A 146 -1.34 0.10 -20.48
C ALA A 146 -1.40 -0.27 -21.98
N VAL A 147 -0.49 -1.18 -22.38
CA VAL A 147 0.03 -1.39 -23.75
C VAL A 147 0.39 -2.86 -24.06
N PRO A 148 0.12 -3.39 -25.28
CA PRO A 148 0.58 -4.72 -25.80
C PRO A 148 1.79 -4.56 -26.79
N SER A 149 2.40 -5.55 -27.48
CA SER A 149 1.99 -6.89 -27.97
C SER A 149 3.18 -7.94 -27.90
N PRO A 150 3.50 -8.88 -28.86
CA PRO A 150 3.63 -10.29 -28.42
C PRO A 150 4.85 -11.16 -28.86
N GLY A 151 5.20 -12.17 -28.02
CA GLY A 151 5.96 -13.40 -28.42
C GLY A 151 6.77 -14.10 -27.29
N GLN A 152 7.19 -15.37 -27.37
CA GLN A 152 6.70 -16.51 -28.19
C GLN A 152 7.22 -17.92 -27.73
N ARG A 153 6.30 -18.86 -27.43
CA ARG A 153 6.44 -20.35 -27.37
C ARG A 153 7.33 -20.97 -26.24
N VAL A 154 7.20 -22.30 -26.06
CA VAL A 154 7.38 -23.11 -24.82
C VAL A 154 8.22 -24.39 -25.06
N SER A 155 8.84 -24.95 -24.00
CA SER A 155 9.27 -26.37 -23.92
C SER A 155 9.20 -26.94 -22.49
N GLU A 156 8.82 -28.21 -22.32
CA GLU A 156 8.53 -28.87 -21.02
C GLU A 156 9.67 -29.80 -20.51
N GLN A 157 9.76 -30.00 -19.18
CA GLN A 157 10.21 -31.27 -18.57
C GLN A 157 9.95 -31.36 -17.05
N SER A 158 9.63 -32.57 -16.57
CA SER A 158 9.26 -32.94 -15.18
C SER A 158 9.52 -34.45 -14.96
N PRO A 159 9.41 -35.01 -13.74
CA PRO A 159 10.14 -34.68 -12.51
C PRO A 159 10.78 -35.94 -11.86
N THR A 160 11.50 -35.80 -10.73
CA THR A 160 11.92 -36.96 -9.89
C THR A 160 11.76 -36.66 -8.40
N LEU A 161 11.15 -37.59 -7.65
CA LEU A 161 10.89 -37.45 -6.21
C LEU A 161 12.12 -37.77 -5.35
N GLY A 162 12.20 -37.14 -4.18
CA GLY A 162 13.10 -37.50 -3.08
C GLY A 162 12.56 -36.93 -1.76
N ASP A 163 12.15 -37.82 -0.85
CA ASP A 163 11.42 -37.49 0.40
C ASP A 163 12.33 -37.72 1.65
N PRO A 164 11.96 -37.35 2.90
CA PRO A 164 12.71 -36.27 3.55
C PRO A 164 13.26 -36.59 4.95
N ALA A 165 14.47 -36.09 5.28
CA ALA A 165 15.03 -36.15 6.64
C ALA A 165 16.09 -35.06 6.93
N GLY A 166 15.83 -33.80 6.58
CA GLY A 166 16.76 -32.69 6.84
C GLY A 166 16.60 -32.08 8.24
N THR A 167 17.45 -32.44 9.20
CA THR A 167 17.49 -31.75 10.52
C THR A 167 18.01 -30.33 10.33
N LEU A 168 17.11 -29.35 10.47
CA LEU A 168 17.42 -27.94 10.25
C LEU A 168 18.47 -27.41 11.25
N SER A 169 19.47 -26.70 10.74
CA SER A 169 20.54 -26.15 11.58
C SER A 169 20.03 -25.04 12.50
N PRO A 170 20.74 -24.71 13.60
CA PRO A 170 20.39 -23.56 14.44
C PRO A 170 20.31 -22.21 13.68
N ALA A 171 21.02 -22.07 12.56
CA ALA A 171 20.91 -20.91 11.68
C ALA A 171 19.57 -20.91 10.90
N MET A 172 19.18 -22.04 10.31
CA MET A 172 17.87 -22.16 9.60
C MET A 172 16.69 -22.07 10.58
N LEU A 173 16.84 -22.63 11.79
CA LEU A 173 15.88 -22.42 12.88
C LEU A 173 15.86 -20.96 13.36
N SER A 174 16.96 -20.21 13.23
CA SER A 174 16.94 -18.77 13.51
C SER A 174 16.21 -17.99 12.42
N GLU A 175 16.37 -18.33 11.13
CA GLU A 175 15.63 -17.71 10.02
C GLU A 175 14.12 -18.01 10.08
N LEU A 176 13.74 -19.25 10.40
CA LEU A 176 12.34 -19.63 10.67
C LEU A 176 11.72 -18.93 11.88
N PHE A 177 12.54 -18.34 12.77
CA PHE A 177 12.12 -17.61 13.96
C PHE A 177 12.65 -16.16 14.02
N VAL A 178 13.00 -15.57 12.87
CA VAL A 178 12.99 -14.11 12.71
C VAL A 178 11.51 -13.73 12.61
N PRO A 179 10.95 -13.00 13.59
CA PRO A 179 9.58 -12.50 13.44
C PRO A 179 9.54 -11.54 12.25
N ARG A 180 8.70 -11.85 11.27
CA ARG A 180 8.66 -11.13 9.98
C ARG A 180 7.93 -9.80 10.17
N TYR A 181 8.53 -8.73 9.66
CA TYR A 181 7.97 -7.37 9.60
C TYR A 181 7.67 -6.80 10.99
N CYS A 182 8.69 -6.59 11.83
CA CYS A 182 8.47 -6.09 13.19
C CYS A 182 8.45 -4.56 13.30
N THR A 183 7.28 -4.04 13.67
CA THR A 183 7.15 -2.80 14.46
C THR A 183 7.68 -2.98 15.89
N PRO A 184 8.08 -1.91 16.61
CA PRO A 184 8.46 -2.00 18.02
C PRO A 184 7.30 -2.49 18.88
N ARG A 185 7.59 -3.13 20.02
CA ARG A 185 6.57 -3.54 21.00
C ARG A 185 5.68 -2.34 21.40
N HIS A 186 4.38 -2.47 21.18
CA HIS A 186 3.37 -1.46 21.49
C HIS A 186 2.10 -2.09 22.09
N GLN A 187 1.27 -1.29 22.75
CA GLN A 187 0.00 -1.72 23.34
C GLN A 187 -1.17 -1.57 22.36
N ASP A 188 -1.20 -0.45 21.65
CA ASP A 188 -2.23 -0.01 20.73
C ASP A 188 -1.61 0.88 19.63
N PHE A 189 -2.41 1.28 18.64
CA PHE A 189 -1.93 2.15 17.56
C PHE A 189 -1.52 3.54 18.08
N ASP A 190 -2.19 4.08 19.09
CA ASP A 190 -1.85 5.37 19.70
C ASP A 190 -0.47 5.31 20.39
N ASP A 191 -0.11 4.19 21.01
CA ASP A 191 1.22 3.94 21.62
C ASP A 191 2.29 3.81 20.53
N LEU A 192 1.96 3.16 19.41
CA LEU A 192 2.84 3.10 18.25
C LEU A 192 3.03 4.49 17.61
N GLU A 193 1.97 5.30 17.51
CA GLU A 193 2.03 6.68 17.01
C GLU A 193 2.88 7.58 17.94
N ARG A 194 2.62 7.53 19.25
CA ARG A 194 3.45 8.23 20.25
C ARG A 194 4.92 7.82 20.14
N LYS A 195 5.21 6.55 19.85
CA LYS A 195 6.57 6.05 19.60
C LYS A 195 7.15 6.50 18.27
N TYR A 196 6.35 6.63 17.21
CA TYR A 196 6.77 7.19 15.93
C TYR A 196 7.21 8.65 16.10
N TRP A 197 6.32 9.54 16.56
CA TRP A 197 6.62 10.97 16.71
C TRP A 197 7.77 11.24 17.69
N LYS A 198 7.82 10.53 18.82
CA LYS A 198 8.91 10.69 19.82
C LYS A 198 10.28 10.30 19.27
N ASN A 199 10.36 9.32 18.38
CA ASN A 199 11.63 8.76 17.91
C ASN A 199 11.97 9.11 16.45
N LEU A 200 11.19 10.00 15.79
CA LEU A 200 11.29 10.24 14.34
C LEU A 200 12.71 10.60 13.87
N THR A 201 13.43 11.43 14.63
CA THR A 201 14.81 11.86 14.35
C THR A 201 15.88 10.81 14.71
N PHE A 202 15.56 9.78 15.50
CA PHE A 202 16.51 8.76 15.96
C PHE A 202 16.53 7.54 15.04
N VAL A 203 17.68 7.22 14.44
CA VAL A 203 17.83 6.18 13.40
C VAL A 203 16.98 6.49 12.16
N SER A 204 17.64 7.03 11.13
CA SER A 204 17.06 7.22 9.80
C SER A 204 16.65 5.87 9.19
N PRO A 205 15.35 5.62 8.91
CA PRO A 205 14.90 4.44 8.18
C PRO A 205 15.38 4.51 6.72
N ILE A 206 15.23 3.41 6.00
CA ILE A 206 15.42 3.35 4.54
C ILE A 206 14.07 2.96 3.94
N TYR A 207 13.64 3.63 2.89
CA TYR A 207 12.38 3.38 2.19
C TYR A 207 12.69 2.94 0.76
N GLY A 208 12.10 1.82 0.32
CA GLY A 208 12.08 1.44 -1.09
C GLY A 208 10.89 2.14 -1.73
N ALA A 209 11.12 3.34 -2.28
CA ALA A 209 10.11 4.15 -2.93
C ALA A 209 10.20 4.07 -4.46
N ASP A 210 9.08 4.37 -5.13
CA ASP A 210 9.03 4.76 -6.54
C ASP A 210 9.62 3.69 -7.50
N ILE A 211 9.40 2.41 -7.19
CA ILE A 211 9.82 1.30 -8.05
C ILE A 211 8.73 1.01 -9.09
N SER A 212 8.96 1.39 -10.35
CA SER A 212 8.07 1.11 -11.49
C SER A 212 7.75 -0.38 -11.61
N GLY A 213 6.50 -0.78 -11.34
CA GLY A 213 6.09 -2.19 -11.35
C GLY A 213 4.72 -2.46 -10.73
N SER A 214 4.22 -3.68 -10.91
CA SER A 214 3.00 -4.18 -10.26
C SER A 214 3.26 -5.56 -9.67
N LEU A 215 2.56 -5.90 -8.58
CA LEU A 215 2.52 -7.25 -8.00
C LEU A 215 1.17 -7.95 -8.25
N TYR A 216 0.35 -7.41 -9.15
CA TYR A 216 -0.89 -8.06 -9.58
C TYR A 216 -0.58 -9.22 -10.54
N ASP A 217 -1.31 -10.32 -10.43
CA ASP A 217 -1.29 -11.41 -11.42
C ASP A 217 -2.08 -11.01 -12.69
N ASP A 218 -1.64 -11.50 -13.86
CA ASP A 218 -2.13 -11.06 -15.17
C ASP A 218 -3.63 -11.32 -15.43
N ASP A 219 -4.24 -12.26 -14.70
CA ASP A 219 -5.67 -12.61 -14.81
C ASP A 219 -6.59 -11.71 -13.97
N VAL A 220 -6.03 -10.87 -13.09
CA VAL A 220 -6.80 -10.00 -12.19
C VAL A 220 -7.35 -8.79 -12.94
N ALA A 221 -8.65 -8.84 -13.27
CA ALA A 221 -9.34 -7.79 -14.01
C ALA A 221 -9.98 -6.70 -13.13
N GLN A 222 -10.33 -6.99 -11.87
CA GLN A 222 -11.01 -6.04 -10.97
C GLN A 222 -9.98 -5.23 -10.18
N TRP A 223 -10.10 -3.91 -10.21
CA TRP A 223 -9.25 -2.98 -9.45
C TRP A 223 -7.75 -3.23 -9.66
N ASN A 224 -7.37 -3.63 -10.89
CA ASN A 224 -5.98 -3.81 -11.26
C ASN A 224 -5.31 -2.43 -11.30
N ILE A 225 -4.40 -2.20 -10.36
CA ILE A 225 -3.69 -0.93 -10.19
C ILE A 225 -2.79 -0.59 -11.41
N GLY A 226 -2.45 -1.58 -12.24
CA GLY A 226 -1.83 -1.36 -13.56
C GLY A 226 -2.78 -1.17 -14.73
N ASN A 227 -4.11 -1.22 -14.55
CA ASN A 227 -5.16 -1.10 -15.59
C ASN A 227 -6.55 -0.85 -14.94
N LEU A 228 -6.77 0.36 -14.43
CA LEU A 228 -8.02 0.78 -13.76
C LEU A 228 -9.11 1.26 -14.75
N ARG A 229 -8.76 1.47 -16.03
CA ARG A 229 -9.66 1.85 -17.14
C ARG A 229 -10.33 3.20 -16.93
N THR A 230 -9.53 4.21 -16.62
CA THR A 230 -9.95 5.59 -16.37
C THR A 230 -9.79 6.48 -17.62
N ILE A 231 -10.01 7.78 -17.47
CA ILE A 231 -9.71 8.78 -18.50
C ILE A 231 -8.19 9.04 -18.67
N LEU A 232 -7.35 8.80 -17.65
CA LEU A 232 -5.89 8.95 -17.78
C LEU A 232 -5.32 7.93 -18.80
N ASP A 233 -5.91 6.74 -18.85
CA ASP A 233 -5.63 5.69 -19.82
C ASP A 233 -5.92 6.13 -21.27
N MET A 234 -6.78 7.14 -21.48
CA MET A 234 -7.03 7.72 -22.80
C MET A 234 -5.92 8.70 -23.20
N VAL A 235 -5.28 9.38 -22.25
CA VAL A 235 -4.11 10.24 -22.54
C VAL A 235 -2.93 9.42 -23.06
N GLU A 236 -2.66 8.25 -22.48
CA GLU A 236 -1.63 7.33 -23.02
C GLU A 236 -2.01 6.82 -24.42
N ARG A 237 -3.26 6.38 -24.60
CA ARG A 237 -3.75 5.76 -25.85
C ARG A 237 -3.93 6.73 -27.02
N GLU A 238 -4.28 7.99 -26.77
CA GLU A 238 -4.63 8.98 -27.81
C GLU A 238 -3.52 10.03 -28.02
N CYS A 239 -2.74 10.36 -26.97
CA CYS A 239 -1.66 11.34 -27.06
C CYS A 239 -0.25 10.72 -27.03
N GLY A 240 -0.09 9.45 -26.62
CA GLY A 240 1.19 8.74 -26.63
C GLY A 240 2.17 9.12 -25.52
N THR A 241 1.73 9.87 -24.50
CA THR A 241 2.58 10.34 -23.40
C THR A 241 2.60 9.34 -22.23
N ILE A 242 3.79 8.99 -21.75
CA ILE A 242 4.00 8.23 -20.51
C ILE A 242 4.58 9.19 -19.45
N ILE A 243 4.07 9.10 -18.22
CA ILE A 243 4.52 9.89 -17.07
C ILE A 243 4.69 8.91 -15.90
N GLU A 244 5.93 8.58 -15.55
CA GLU A 244 6.20 7.59 -14.51
C GLU A 244 5.57 8.02 -13.16
N GLY A 245 4.81 7.12 -12.56
CA GLY A 245 4.00 7.37 -11.36
C GLY A 245 2.61 7.94 -11.62
N VAL A 246 2.41 8.73 -12.69
CA VAL A 246 1.13 9.42 -12.98
C VAL A 246 0.29 8.71 -14.05
N ASN A 247 0.89 7.81 -14.82
CA ASN A 247 0.17 6.72 -15.50
C ASN A 247 0.83 5.35 -15.33
N THR A 248 1.78 5.17 -14.39
CA THR A 248 2.42 3.87 -14.13
C THR A 248 2.37 3.49 -12.64
N PRO A 249 2.22 2.20 -12.30
CA PRO A 249 2.21 1.76 -10.91
C PRO A 249 3.59 1.80 -10.28
N TYR A 250 3.64 2.20 -9.00
CA TYR A 250 4.81 2.19 -8.14
C TYR A 250 4.61 1.26 -6.94
N LEU A 251 5.62 0.43 -6.67
CA LEU A 251 5.71 -0.40 -5.48
C LEU A 251 6.42 0.34 -4.35
N TYR A 252 5.96 0.17 -3.11
CA TYR A 252 6.51 0.84 -1.93
C TYR A 252 6.85 -0.14 -0.81
N PHE A 253 8.14 -0.45 -0.68
CA PHE A 253 8.67 -1.29 0.39
C PHE A 253 8.95 -0.44 1.63
N GLY A 254 8.04 -0.50 2.61
CA GLY A 254 8.13 0.20 3.90
C GLY A 254 8.99 -0.52 4.94
N MET A 255 9.38 0.19 6.00
CA MET A 255 9.87 -0.40 7.27
C MET A 255 9.44 0.51 8.43
N TRP A 256 9.76 0.14 9.67
CA TRP A 256 9.43 0.99 10.81
C TRP A 256 9.95 2.44 10.62
N LYS A 257 9.04 3.41 10.81
CA LYS A 257 9.20 4.85 10.59
C LYS A 257 9.37 5.34 9.14
N THR A 258 9.28 4.52 8.08
CA THR A 258 9.34 5.07 6.71
C THR A 258 8.18 6.04 6.47
N THR A 259 8.53 7.27 6.13
CA THR A 259 7.64 8.43 6.14
C THR A 259 7.31 8.89 4.72
N PHE A 260 6.07 9.30 4.51
CA PHE A 260 5.66 10.17 3.40
C PHE A 260 5.25 11.52 4.01
N ALA A 261 5.63 12.63 3.38
CA ALA A 261 5.37 13.97 3.90
C ALA A 261 3.96 14.46 3.54
N TRP A 262 3.54 15.60 4.10
CA TRP A 262 2.32 16.28 3.66
C TRP A 262 2.48 16.78 2.21
N HIS A 263 1.59 16.34 1.32
CA HIS A 263 1.48 16.73 -0.08
C HIS A 263 0.04 16.53 -0.57
N THR A 264 -0.32 17.14 -1.70
CA THR A 264 -1.34 16.61 -2.60
C THR A 264 -0.65 15.85 -3.75
N GLU A 265 -1.40 15.04 -4.48
CA GLU A 265 -0.89 14.33 -5.66
C GLU A 265 -0.56 15.32 -6.78
N ASP A 266 0.29 14.91 -7.74
CA ASP A 266 0.59 15.74 -8.91
C ASP A 266 -0.69 16.12 -9.67
N MET A 267 -0.80 17.41 -10.03
CA MET A 267 -1.98 18.03 -10.65
C MET A 267 -3.28 17.89 -9.84
N ASP A 268 -3.19 17.67 -8.52
CA ASP A 268 -4.31 17.42 -7.59
C ASP A 268 -5.21 16.24 -8.03
N LEU A 269 -4.60 15.21 -8.64
CA LEU A 269 -5.27 14.00 -9.09
C LEU A 269 -5.67 13.05 -7.93
N TYR A 270 -6.51 12.06 -8.25
CA TYR A 270 -6.85 10.97 -7.33
C TYR A 270 -5.79 9.86 -7.40
N SER A 271 -5.17 9.51 -6.28
CA SER A 271 -4.38 8.28 -6.15
C SER A 271 -5.23 7.11 -5.65
N ILE A 272 -4.82 5.89 -5.99
CA ILE A 272 -5.27 4.67 -5.31
C ILE A 272 -4.07 3.96 -4.67
N ASN A 273 -4.26 3.48 -3.44
CA ASN A 273 -3.26 2.71 -2.69
C ASN A 273 -3.86 1.36 -2.27
N TYR A 274 -3.29 0.26 -2.76
CA TYR A 274 -3.64 -1.10 -2.31
C TYR A 274 -2.54 -1.67 -1.41
N LEU A 275 -2.96 -2.39 -0.38
CA LEU A 275 -2.11 -2.84 0.70
C LEU A 275 -2.11 -4.41 0.66
N HIS A 276 -1.11 -5.03 0.02
CA HIS A 276 -0.88 -6.45 -0.36
C HIS A 276 -0.61 -7.53 0.75
N PHE A 277 0.47 -7.46 1.55
CA PHE A 277 0.88 -8.47 2.57
C PHE A 277 1.64 -7.79 3.73
N GLY A 278 1.77 -8.30 4.96
CA GLY A 278 2.60 -7.63 6.00
C GLY A 278 1.92 -6.49 6.80
N GLU A 279 2.71 -5.48 7.21
CA GLU A 279 2.39 -4.53 8.31
C GLU A 279 1.59 -3.26 7.90
N PRO A 280 0.80 -2.68 8.84
CA PRO A 280 -0.04 -1.51 8.56
C PRO A 280 0.70 -0.23 8.16
N LYS A 281 0.09 0.53 7.24
CA LYS A 281 0.38 1.94 6.96
C LYS A 281 -0.70 2.81 7.62
N SER A 282 -0.31 3.73 8.51
CA SER A 282 -1.18 4.81 8.98
C SER A 282 -1.23 5.96 7.98
N TRP A 283 -2.37 6.64 7.94
CA TRP A 283 -2.64 7.89 7.24
C TRP A 283 -3.36 8.82 8.23
#